data_AF-N9NG52-F1
#
_entry.id   AF-N9NG52-F1
#
_cell.length_a   1.000
_cell.length_b   1.000
_cell.length_c   1.000
_cell.angle_alpha   90.00
_cell.angle_beta   90.00
_cell.angle_gamma   90.00
#
_symmetry.space_group_name_H-M   'P 1'
#
loop_
_entity.id
_entity.type
_entity.pdbx_description
1 polymer ?
#
loop_
_entity_poly.entity_id
_entity_poly.type
_entity_poly.pdbx_seq_one_letter_code
_entity_poly.pdbx_strand_id
1 'polypeptide(L)'
;MSKLKVRKKKFNPNRVSPAAIRQYQHDASLRRDMAQKFPMEMEYVGHHVHEYIERKKLDEKELFDLFSDSKTLPFHIALGAYDWQNMGVVLALDHIKPCEWFIHTNIHLMNVEDEETNMITVPYEQRVPEMHHCELWQGKADARVDLGMGLKKVGWKGLKQELSDAIDARKDIPEGHAIEYMQIYISADVDFKSLAAYKEYLAVNSWLEQGIEVAERNLRQLWVYEQIAQQQA
;
A
#
# COMPACT_ATOMS: atom_id res chain seq x y z
N MET A 1 -21.80 -63.99 -30.31
CA MET A 1 -20.89 -62.91 -29.86
C MET A 1 -21.52 -61.55 -30.11
N SER A 2 -22.07 -60.91 -29.08
CA SER A 2 -22.71 -59.58 -29.20
C SER A 2 -21.63 -58.50 -29.21
N LYS A 3 -21.59 -57.69 -30.27
CA LYS A 3 -20.69 -56.54 -30.35
C LYS A 3 -21.16 -55.48 -29.35
N LEU A 4 -20.34 -55.19 -28.33
CA LEU A 4 -20.52 -54.06 -27.42
C LEU A 4 -20.59 -52.77 -28.23
N LYS A 5 -21.79 -52.16 -28.32
CA LYS A 5 -21.98 -50.82 -28.87
C LYS A 5 -21.28 -49.82 -27.94
N VAL A 6 -20.07 -49.39 -28.31
CA VAL A 6 -19.39 -48.26 -27.66
C VAL A 6 -20.22 -47.00 -27.92
N ARG A 7 -20.95 -46.57 -26.90
CA ARG A 7 -21.71 -45.30 -26.92
C ARG A 7 -20.71 -44.16 -26.96
N LYS A 8 -20.44 -43.59 -28.14
CA LYS A 8 -19.74 -42.31 -28.27
C LYS A 8 -20.63 -41.24 -27.62
N LYS A 9 -20.35 -40.88 -26.36
CA LYS A 9 -20.95 -39.71 -25.70
C LYS A 9 -20.64 -38.50 -26.57
N LYS A 10 -21.67 -37.85 -27.14
CA LYS A 10 -21.52 -36.57 -27.83
C LYS A 10 -20.91 -35.58 -26.83
N PHE A 11 -19.75 -35.03 -27.16
CA PHE A 11 -19.12 -33.95 -26.39
C PHE A 11 -20.09 -32.77 -26.39
N ASN A 12 -20.52 -32.34 -25.20
CA ASN A 12 -21.32 -31.14 -25.07
C ASN A 12 -20.37 -29.98 -24.78
N PRO A 13 -20.14 -29.06 -25.73
CA PRO A 13 -19.23 -27.93 -25.54
C PRO A 13 -19.68 -26.98 -24.42
N ASN A 14 -20.93 -27.05 -23.98
CA ASN A 14 -21.46 -26.25 -22.87
C ASN A 14 -21.35 -26.96 -21.51
N ARG A 15 -20.81 -28.19 -21.45
CA ARG A 15 -20.66 -28.93 -20.20
C ARG A 15 -19.40 -28.47 -19.49
N VAL A 16 -19.57 -27.51 -18.59
CA VAL A 16 -18.54 -27.06 -17.65
C VAL A 16 -18.04 -28.25 -16.83
N SER A 17 -16.71 -28.39 -16.69
CA SER A 17 -16.13 -29.46 -15.89
C SER A 17 -16.46 -29.28 -14.40
N PRO A 18 -16.56 -30.36 -13.61
CA PRO A 18 -16.76 -30.23 -12.16
C PRO A 18 -15.69 -29.36 -11.47
N ALA A 19 -14.46 -29.37 -11.97
CA ALA A 19 -13.39 -28.51 -11.49
C ALA A 19 -13.68 -27.02 -11.76
N ALA A 20 -14.11 -26.68 -12.98
CA ALA A 20 -14.49 -25.32 -13.32
C ALA A 20 -15.73 -24.85 -12.53
N ILE A 21 -16.71 -25.73 -12.28
CA ILE A 21 -17.86 -25.42 -11.40
C ILE A 21 -17.38 -25.08 -9.98
N ARG A 22 -16.47 -25.88 -9.40
CA ARG A 22 -15.89 -25.59 -8.08
C ARG A 22 -15.14 -24.26 -8.07
N GLN A 23 -14.36 -23.96 -9.11
CA GLN A 23 -13.66 -22.69 -9.23
C GLN A 23 -14.65 -21.52 -9.28
N TYR A 24 -15.73 -21.62 -10.05
CA TYR A 24 -16.76 -20.57 -10.11
C TYR A 24 -17.48 -20.37 -8.78
N GLN A 25 -17.76 -21.45 -8.06
CA GLN A 25 -18.36 -21.37 -6.71
C GLN A 25 -17.41 -20.70 -5.72
N HIS A 26 -16.12 -21.07 -5.75
CA HIS A 26 -15.10 -20.46 -4.91
C HIS A 26 -14.91 -18.97 -5.23
N ASP A 27 -14.78 -18.63 -6.51
CA ASP A 27 -14.67 -17.25 -6.98
C ASP A 27 -15.93 -16.43 -6.67
N ALA A 28 -17.11 -17.04 -6.66
CA ALA A 28 -18.35 -16.38 -6.25
C ALA A 28 -18.38 -16.11 -4.73
N SER A 29 -17.82 -17.01 -3.91
CA SER A 29 -17.65 -16.78 -2.47
C SER A 29 -16.69 -15.61 -2.23
N LEU A 30 -15.51 -15.64 -2.84
CA LEU A 30 -14.51 -14.58 -2.68
C LEU A 30 -15.03 -13.22 -3.13
N ARG A 31 -15.87 -13.15 -4.18
CA ARG A 31 -16.52 -11.90 -4.59
C ARG A 31 -17.48 -11.34 -3.53
N ARG A 32 -18.15 -12.19 -2.75
CA ARG A 32 -19.01 -11.73 -1.66
C ARG A 32 -18.18 -11.18 -0.51
N ASP A 33 -17.06 -11.83 -0.19
CA ASP A 33 -16.15 -11.38 0.86
C ASP A 33 -15.50 -10.05 0.46
N MET A 34 -14.98 -9.97 -0.78
CA MET A 34 -14.39 -8.77 -1.38
C MET A 34 -15.36 -7.57 -1.47
N ALA A 35 -16.68 -7.81 -1.50
CA ALA A 35 -17.68 -6.74 -1.60
C ALA A 35 -17.88 -5.98 -0.28
N GLN A 36 -17.26 -6.42 0.80
CA GLN A 36 -17.24 -5.70 2.07
C GLN A 36 -16.15 -4.62 2.02
N LYS A 37 -16.36 -3.51 2.75
CA LYS A 37 -15.30 -2.55 3.00
C LYS A 37 -14.34 -3.11 4.05
N PHE A 38 -13.05 -3.00 3.80
CA PHE A 38 -12.01 -3.47 4.71
C PHE A 38 -11.39 -2.28 5.43
N PRO A 39 -11.62 -2.11 6.75
CA PRO A 39 -10.90 -1.10 7.50
C PRO A 39 -9.43 -1.52 7.57
N MET A 40 -8.55 -0.66 7.10
CA MET A 40 -7.11 -0.85 7.15
C MET A 40 -6.44 0.36 7.76
N GLU A 41 -5.36 0.11 8.47
CA GLU A 41 -4.53 1.14 9.08
C GLU A 41 -3.05 0.79 8.95
N MET A 42 -2.22 1.82 9.04
CA MET A 42 -0.77 1.71 9.05
C MET A 42 -0.19 2.77 9.96
N GLU A 43 0.80 2.39 10.75
CA GLU A 43 1.59 3.32 11.55
C GLU A 43 3.08 3.09 11.29
N TYR A 44 3.84 4.17 11.18
CA TYR A 44 5.29 4.10 10.99
C TYR A 44 5.99 5.41 11.34
N VAL A 45 7.31 5.32 11.55
CA VAL A 45 8.20 6.47 11.72
C VAL A 45 8.99 6.67 10.43
N GLY A 46 8.88 7.85 9.81
CA GLY A 46 9.42 8.10 8.47
C GLY A 46 10.93 7.81 8.33
N HIS A 47 11.71 8.14 9.37
CA HIS A 47 13.14 7.86 9.42
C HIS A 47 13.46 6.36 9.40
N HIS A 48 12.74 5.54 10.18
CA HIS A 48 12.95 4.08 10.21
C HIS A 48 12.67 3.42 8.84
N VAL A 49 11.61 3.88 8.16
CA VAL A 49 11.27 3.43 6.80
C VAL A 49 12.43 3.72 5.84
N HIS A 50 12.96 4.96 5.89
CA HIS A 50 14.06 5.37 5.03
C HIS A 50 15.33 4.55 5.30
N GLU A 51 15.74 4.42 6.57
CA GLU A 51 16.92 3.62 6.94
C GLU A 51 16.80 2.17 6.50
N TYR A 52 15.63 1.56 6.68
CA TYR A 52 15.37 0.19 6.24
C TYR A 52 15.59 0.05 4.74
N ILE A 53 15.01 0.95 3.93
CA ILE A 53 15.11 0.91 2.48
C ILE A 53 16.56 1.10 2.02
N GLU A 54 17.26 2.09 2.56
CA GLU A 54 18.65 2.35 2.16
C GLU A 54 19.58 1.20 2.55
N ARG A 55 19.39 0.59 3.72
CA ARG A 55 20.11 -0.63 4.10
C ARG A 55 19.82 -1.78 3.13
N LYS A 56 18.55 -2.02 2.79
CA LYS A 56 18.17 -3.10 1.86
C LYS A 56 18.68 -2.87 0.43
N LYS A 57 18.79 -1.63 -0.02
CA LYS A 57 19.43 -1.30 -1.31
C LYS A 57 20.90 -1.71 -1.34
N LEU A 58 21.60 -1.59 -0.21
CA LEU A 58 22.99 -2.05 -0.09
C LEU A 58 23.06 -3.58 -0.03
N ASP A 59 22.21 -4.21 0.77
CA ASP A 59 22.18 -5.67 0.94
C ASP A 59 21.83 -6.40 -0.36
N GLU A 60 20.92 -5.85 -1.16
CA GLU A 60 20.45 -6.41 -2.44
C GLU A 60 20.94 -5.60 -3.65
N LYS A 61 22.15 -5.06 -3.56
CA LYS A 61 22.72 -4.22 -4.62
C LYS A 61 22.62 -4.84 -6.02
N GLU A 62 22.90 -6.13 -6.17
CA GLU A 62 22.82 -6.83 -7.45
C GLU A 62 21.42 -6.77 -8.08
N LEU A 63 20.37 -6.79 -7.27
CA LEU A 63 18.98 -6.68 -7.76
C LEU A 63 18.70 -5.27 -8.29
N PHE A 64 19.17 -4.24 -7.58
CA PHE A 64 19.01 -2.85 -8.00
C PHE A 64 19.89 -2.51 -9.21
N ASP A 65 21.10 -3.07 -9.30
CA ASP A 65 21.96 -2.90 -10.47
C ASP A 65 21.31 -3.55 -11.71
N LEU A 66 20.69 -4.72 -11.56
CA LEU A 66 20.00 -5.43 -12.65
C LEU A 66 18.78 -4.68 -13.17
N PHE A 67 18.05 -3.98 -12.30
CA PHE A 67 16.84 -3.22 -12.62
C PHE A 67 16.99 -1.73 -12.28
N SER A 68 18.11 -1.14 -12.70
CA SER A 68 18.49 0.24 -12.36
C SER A 68 17.52 1.31 -12.87
N ASP A 69 16.81 1.04 -13.97
CA ASP A 69 15.78 1.93 -14.53
C ASP A 69 14.39 1.73 -13.90
N SER A 70 14.26 0.86 -12.88
CA SER A 70 12.96 0.62 -12.24
C SER A 70 12.42 1.87 -11.55
N LYS A 71 11.13 2.10 -11.71
CA LYS A 71 10.39 3.20 -11.06
C LYS A 71 9.80 2.81 -9.71
N THR A 72 9.87 1.53 -9.34
CA THR A 72 9.28 1.00 -8.11
C THR A 72 10.34 0.28 -7.28
N LEU A 73 10.13 0.22 -5.97
CA LEU A 73 10.94 -0.62 -5.10
C LEU A 73 10.48 -2.08 -5.23
N PRO A 74 11.38 -3.07 -5.05
CA PRO A 74 10.99 -4.46 -4.88
C PRO A 74 9.92 -4.60 -3.79
N PHE A 75 8.86 -5.36 -4.08
CA PHE A 75 7.69 -5.42 -3.20
C PHE A 75 8.03 -5.88 -1.78
N HIS A 76 8.94 -6.84 -1.61
CA HIS A 76 9.35 -7.32 -0.29
C HIS A 76 10.10 -6.25 0.53
N ILE A 77 10.86 -5.38 -0.13
CA ILE A 77 11.54 -4.25 0.53
C ILE A 77 10.51 -3.19 0.92
N ALA A 78 9.58 -2.85 0.03
CA ALA A 78 8.52 -1.89 0.31
C ALA A 78 7.65 -2.35 1.49
N LEU A 79 7.18 -3.60 1.49
CA LEU A 79 6.39 -4.16 2.59
C LEU A 79 7.18 -4.27 3.89
N GLY A 80 8.43 -4.73 3.81
CA GLY A 80 9.31 -4.86 4.97
C GLY A 80 9.62 -3.52 5.64
N ALA A 81 9.68 -2.42 4.88
CA ALA A 81 9.90 -1.09 5.42
C ALA A 81 8.72 -0.58 6.28
N TYR A 82 7.51 -1.11 6.04
CA TYR A 82 6.30 -0.80 6.80
C TYR A 82 5.86 -1.97 7.70
N ASP A 83 6.81 -2.81 8.13
CA ASP A 83 6.57 -3.93 9.06
C ASP A 83 5.46 -4.90 8.62
N TRP A 84 5.34 -5.13 7.31
CA TRP A 84 4.40 -6.10 6.72
C TRP A 84 2.92 -5.84 7.05
N GLN A 85 2.56 -4.60 7.37
CA GLN A 85 1.18 -4.20 7.67
C GLN A 85 0.27 -4.39 6.44
N ASN A 86 -0.98 -4.80 6.67
CA ASN A 86 -1.96 -5.09 5.60
C ASN A 86 -2.18 -3.90 4.64
N MET A 87 -2.21 -2.68 5.18
CA MET A 87 -2.26 -1.46 4.38
C MET A 87 -1.03 -1.37 3.45
N GLY A 88 0.18 -1.63 3.97
CA GLY A 88 1.40 -1.69 3.17
C GLY A 88 1.32 -2.70 2.02
N VAL A 89 0.72 -3.87 2.25
CA VAL A 89 0.48 -4.89 1.21
C VAL A 89 -0.38 -4.33 0.07
N VAL A 90 -1.56 -3.78 0.41
CA VAL A 90 -2.50 -3.31 -0.62
C VAL A 90 -2.00 -2.06 -1.35
N LEU A 91 -1.16 -1.25 -0.69
CA LEU A 91 -0.55 -0.06 -1.28
C LEU A 91 0.57 -0.43 -2.26
N ALA A 92 1.52 -1.27 -1.86
CA ALA A 92 2.67 -1.60 -2.72
C ALA A 92 2.28 -2.40 -3.97
N LEU A 93 1.23 -3.21 -3.87
CA LEU A 93 0.69 -4.01 -4.99
C LEU A 93 -0.46 -3.33 -5.72
N ASP A 94 -0.79 -2.08 -5.35
CA ASP A 94 -1.83 -1.28 -6.02
C ASP A 94 -3.21 -1.99 -6.05
N HIS A 95 -3.61 -2.66 -4.96
CA HIS A 95 -4.76 -3.57 -4.98
C HIS A 95 -6.12 -2.92 -4.78
N ILE A 96 -6.16 -1.68 -4.32
CA ILE A 96 -7.36 -0.99 -3.86
C ILE A 96 -7.81 0.10 -4.84
N LYS A 97 -9.09 0.42 -4.79
CA LYS A 97 -9.67 1.60 -5.45
C LYS A 97 -9.29 2.87 -4.67
N PRO A 98 -9.40 4.05 -5.31
CA PRO A 98 -9.44 5.30 -4.57
C PRO A 98 -10.41 5.24 -3.38
N CYS A 99 -9.98 5.75 -2.25
CA CYS A 99 -10.76 5.77 -1.01
C CYS A 99 -10.51 7.09 -0.26
N GLU A 100 -11.37 7.38 0.71
CA GLU A 100 -11.14 8.47 1.65
C GLU A 100 -10.04 8.06 2.64
N TRP A 101 -9.17 9.01 2.96
CA TRP A 101 -8.03 8.79 3.85
C TRP A 101 -8.20 9.58 5.13
N PHE A 102 -7.83 8.96 6.24
CA PHE A 102 -7.61 9.63 7.50
C PHE A 102 -6.11 9.60 7.80
N ILE A 103 -5.55 10.78 8.08
CA ILE A 103 -4.14 10.94 8.40
C ILE A 103 -4.07 11.57 9.77
N HIS A 104 -3.28 10.96 10.64
CA HIS A 104 -2.88 11.52 11.92
C HIS A 104 -1.34 11.46 11.99
N THR A 105 -0.69 12.54 12.39
CA THR A 105 0.77 12.60 12.46
C THR A 105 1.20 13.40 13.66
N ASN A 106 2.17 12.87 14.40
CA ASN A 106 2.89 13.61 15.42
C ASN A 106 4.26 13.98 14.86
N ILE A 107 4.49 15.28 14.71
CA ILE A 107 5.74 15.84 14.22
C ILE A 107 6.54 16.28 15.45
N HIS A 108 7.67 15.64 15.71
CA HIS A 108 8.53 15.94 16.83
C HIS A 108 9.66 16.86 16.37
N LEU A 109 9.73 18.05 16.98
CA LEU A 109 10.75 19.05 16.70
C LEU A 109 11.67 19.19 17.91
N MET A 110 12.97 19.29 17.67
CA MET A 110 13.98 19.53 18.71
C MET A 110 14.80 20.76 18.36
N ASN A 111 15.26 21.46 19.40
CA ASN A 111 16.17 22.59 19.22
C ASN A 111 17.55 22.06 18.79
N VAL A 112 18.06 22.56 17.67
CA VAL A 112 19.37 22.15 17.13
C VAL A 112 20.53 22.61 18.04
N GLU A 113 20.31 23.61 18.89
CA GLU A 113 21.34 24.17 19.77
C GLU A 113 21.26 23.65 21.22
N ASP A 114 20.19 22.94 21.60
CA ASP A 114 19.97 22.42 22.96
C ASP A 114 19.26 21.05 22.89
N GLU A 115 20.06 19.98 22.84
CA GLU A 115 19.62 18.61 22.60
C GLU A 115 18.84 17.98 23.78
N GLU A 116 18.91 18.53 25.00
CA GLU A 116 18.44 17.80 26.20
C GLU A 116 17.05 18.20 26.72
N THR A 117 16.45 19.33 26.31
CA THR A 117 15.31 19.85 27.09
C THR A 117 14.09 20.46 26.38
N ASN A 118 14.03 20.57 25.04
CA ASN A 118 12.88 21.23 24.41
C ASN A 118 12.32 20.51 23.17
N MET A 119 11.81 19.28 23.37
CA MET A 119 11.02 18.60 22.32
C MET A 119 9.61 19.19 22.25
N ILE A 120 9.22 19.67 21.06
CA ILE A 120 7.89 20.16 20.76
C ILE A 120 7.20 19.13 19.87
N THR A 121 5.95 18.77 20.20
CA THR A 121 5.14 17.90 19.34
C THR A 121 4.03 18.72 18.68
N VAL A 122 4.00 18.68 17.35
CA VAL A 122 2.96 19.30 16.54
C VAL A 122 2.06 18.18 16.02
N PRO A 123 0.82 18.06 16.55
CA PRO A 123 -0.15 17.12 15.98
C PRO A 123 -0.71 17.69 14.68
N TYR A 124 -0.87 16.81 13.70
CA TYR A 124 -1.54 17.06 12.44
C TYR A 124 -2.62 15.99 12.24
N GLU A 125 -3.84 16.41 11.91
CA GLU A 125 -4.93 15.51 11.60
C GLU A 125 -5.69 16.02 10.38
N GLN A 126 -5.96 15.14 9.42
CA GLN A 126 -6.70 15.51 8.23
C GLN A 126 -7.49 14.33 7.67
N ARG A 127 -8.75 14.60 7.33
CA ARG A 127 -9.55 13.75 6.45
C ARG A 127 -9.42 14.24 5.01
N VAL A 128 -8.99 13.36 4.12
CA VAL A 128 -8.75 13.67 2.72
C VAL A 128 -9.78 12.92 1.87
N PRO A 129 -10.40 13.57 0.86
CA PRO A 129 -11.44 12.95 0.04
C PRO A 129 -10.89 11.80 -0.80
N GLU A 130 -11.81 11.10 -1.48
CA GLU A 130 -11.50 9.96 -2.34
C GLU A 130 -10.35 10.24 -3.33
N MET A 131 -9.25 9.52 -3.15
CA MET A 131 -8.09 9.59 -4.03
C MET A 131 -7.25 8.33 -3.98
N HIS A 132 -6.43 8.15 -5.00
CA HIS A 132 -5.45 7.08 -5.02
C HIS A 132 -4.32 7.35 -4.03
N HIS A 133 -3.64 6.32 -3.53
CA HIS A 133 -2.55 6.52 -2.56
C HIS A 133 -1.41 7.36 -3.16
N CYS A 134 -1.12 7.22 -4.45
CA CYS A 134 -0.11 8.06 -5.10
C CYS A 134 -0.51 9.55 -5.11
N GLU A 135 -1.81 9.84 -5.29
CA GLU A 135 -2.37 11.20 -5.22
C GLU A 135 -2.30 11.73 -3.77
N LEU A 136 -2.47 10.88 -2.75
CA LEU A 136 -2.27 11.25 -1.35
C LEU A 136 -0.83 11.72 -1.09
N TRP A 137 0.15 11.07 -1.69
CA TRP A 137 1.56 11.43 -1.53
C TRP A 137 1.99 12.61 -2.38
N GLN A 138 1.56 12.65 -3.65
CA GLN A 138 2.05 13.58 -4.67
C GLN A 138 1.18 14.83 -4.83
N GLY A 139 -0.08 14.78 -4.38
CA GLY A 139 -1.05 15.85 -4.54
C GLY A 139 -2.14 15.52 -5.57
N LYS A 140 -3.26 16.24 -5.43
CA LYS A 140 -4.43 16.18 -6.29
C LYS A 140 -5.06 17.57 -6.38
N ALA A 141 -4.83 18.27 -7.48
CA ALA A 141 -5.17 19.69 -7.63
C ALA A 141 -6.68 19.99 -7.54
N ASP A 142 -7.53 19.04 -7.93
CA ASP A 142 -8.99 19.16 -7.92
C ASP A 142 -9.64 18.59 -6.65
N ALA A 143 -8.84 18.04 -5.72
CA ALA A 143 -9.34 17.55 -4.44
C ALA A 143 -10.00 18.66 -3.62
N ARG A 144 -11.09 18.34 -2.94
CA ARG A 144 -11.79 19.24 -2.01
C ARG A 144 -11.60 18.74 -0.59
N VAL A 145 -10.60 19.29 0.09
CA VAL A 145 -10.20 18.89 1.44
C VAL A 145 -11.05 19.64 2.45
N ASP A 146 -11.70 18.91 3.35
CA ASP A 146 -12.51 19.48 4.42
C ASP A 146 -11.60 19.95 5.56
N LEU A 147 -11.64 21.24 5.89
CA LEU A 147 -10.88 21.83 7.00
C LEU A 147 -11.70 21.90 8.30
N GLY A 148 -12.90 21.31 8.31
CA GLY A 148 -13.87 21.44 9.40
C GLY A 148 -14.69 22.72 9.30
N MET A 149 -15.75 22.81 10.12
CA MET A 149 -16.64 23.98 10.22
C MET A 149 -17.25 24.44 8.88
N GLY A 150 -17.35 23.52 7.90
CA GLY A 150 -17.86 23.81 6.56
C GLY A 150 -16.85 24.48 5.61
N LEU A 151 -15.60 24.68 6.04
CA LEU A 151 -14.53 25.22 5.21
C LEU A 151 -13.94 24.13 4.32
N LYS A 152 -13.74 24.45 3.04
CA LYS A 152 -13.10 23.55 2.08
C LYS A 152 -11.93 24.24 1.39
N LYS A 153 -10.79 23.56 1.37
CA LYS A 153 -9.63 23.93 0.56
C LYS A 153 -9.68 23.16 -0.75
N VAL A 154 -9.47 23.87 -1.87
CA VAL A 154 -9.28 23.25 -3.18
C VAL A 154 -7.80 22.96 -3.36
N GLY A 155 -7.50 21.74 -3.79
CA GLY A 155 -6.16 21.24 -3.99
C GLY A 155 -5.60 20.59 -2.73
N TRP A 156 -5.20 19.33 -2.90
CA TRP A 156 -4.31 18.62 -2.01
C TRP A 156 -2.89 18.74 -2.56
N LYS A 157 -1.94 19.28 -1.79
CA LYS A 157 -0.56 19.49 -2.27
C LYS A 157 0.34 18.25 -2.17
N GLY A 158 -0.18 17.16 -1.60
CA GLY A 158 0.59 15.97 -1.25
C GLY A 158 1.05 16.02 0.20
N LEU A 159 1.11 14.85 0.85
CA LEU A 159 1.28 14.78 2.31
C LEU A 159 2.52 15.53 2.80
N LYS A 160 3.67 15.39 2.12
CA LYS A 160 4.91 16.08 2.51
C LYS A 160 4.74 17.60 2.58
N GLN A 161 4.11 18.20 1.56
CA GLN A 161 3.93 19.65 1.51
C GLN A 161 2.87 20.12 2.51
N GLU A 162 1.80 19.35 2.70
CA GLU A 162 0.74 19.69 3.67
C GLU A 162 1.26 19.63 5.11
N LEU A 163 2.14 18.67 5.43
CA LEU A 163 2.83 18.63 6.73
C LEU A 163 3.79 19.82 6.90
N SER A 164 4.56 20.18 5.88
CA SER A 164 5.43 21.37 5.92
C SER A 164 4.62 22.65 6.15
N ASP A 165 3.54 22.85 5.39
CA ASP A 165 2.66 24.00 5.53
C ASP A 165 2.03 24.07 6.94
N ALA A 166 1.70 22.91 7.52
CA ALA A 166 1.14 22.83 8.86
C ALA A 166 2.15 23.24 9.94
N ILE A 167 3.43 22.89 9.78
CA ILE A 167 4.52 23.35 10.67
C ILE A 167 4.71 24.86 10.49
N ASP A 168 4.82 25.34 9.25
CA ASP A 168 5.06 26.76 8.94
C ASP A 168 3.94 27.68 9.45
N ALA A 169 2.71 27.17 9.57
CA ALA A 169 1.58 27.91 10.12
C ALA A 169 1.64 28.11 11.65
N ARG A 170 2.50 27.38 12.36
CA ARG A 170 2.62 27.41 13.83
C ARG A 170 3.58 28.51 14.27
N LYS A 171 3.01 29.60 14.80
CA LYS A 171 3.77 30.74 15.35
C LYS A 171 4.35 30.49 16.75
N ASP A 172 3.93 29.40 17.37
CA ASP A 172 4.32 28.98 18.72
C ASP A 172 5.58 28.09 18.73
N ILE A 173 6.10 27.71 17.56
CA ILE A 173 7.38 26.99 17.44
C ILE A 173 8.52 28.02 17.56
N PRO A 174 9.41 27.92 18.56
CA PRO A 174 10.54 28.83 18.69
C PRO A 174 11.56 28.66 17.56
N GLU A 175 12.30 29.72 17.25
CA GLU A 175 13.44 29.63 16.33
C GLU A 175 14.45 28.57 16.79
N GLY A 176 15.15 27.96 15.84
CA GLY A 176 16.14 26.91 16.09
C GLY A 176 15.58 25.49 16.22
N HIS A 177 14.26 25.29 16.15
CA HIS A 177 13.67 23.95 16.15
C HIS A 177 13.66 23.33 14.75
N ALA A 178 14.23 22.14 14.63
CA ALA A 178 14.19 21.33 13.41
C ALA A 178 13.38 20.05 13.65
N ILE A 179 12.87 19.46 12.57
CA ILE A 179 12.14 18.19 12.63
C ILE A 179 13.15 17.09 12.96
N GLU A 180 12.94 16.42 14.09
CA GLU A 180 13.71 15.23 14.47
C GLU A 180 13.12 13.99 13.80
N TYR A 181 11.83 13.73 14.04
CA TYR A 181 11.12 12.62 13.41
C TYR A 181 9.61 12.89 13.30
N MET A 182 8.96 12.09 12.46
CA MET A 182 7.50 12.09 12.31
C MET A 182 6.97 10.67 12.52
N GLN A 183 5.98 10.55 13.38
CA GLN A 183 5.18 9.34 13.55
C GLN A 183 3.87 9.52 12.78
N ILE A 184 3.68 8.70 11.75
CA ILE A 184 2.58 8.83 10.79
C ILE A 184 1.64 7.64 10.98
N TYR A 185 0.36 7.95 11.20
CA TYR A 185 -0.75 7.02 11.18
C TYR A 185 -1.66 7.35 9.99
N ILE A 186 -1.99 6.34 9.19
CA ILE A 186 -2.92 6.46 8.06
C ILE A 186 -3.94 5.34 8.16
N SER A 187 -5.22 5.66 7.98
CA SER A 187 -6.28 4.66 7.87
C SER A 187 -7.28 4.98 6.77
N ALA A 188 -7.92 3.93 6.26
CA ALA A 188 -8.95 4.02 5.23
C ALA A 188 -9.84 2.77 5.25
N ASP A 189 -11.10 2.95 4.87
CA ASP A 189 -11.98 1.83 4.50
C ASP A 189 -11.78 1.53 3.01
N VAL A 190 -11.10 0.42 2.70
CA VAL A 190 -10.68 0.11 1.34
C VAL A 190 -11.61 -0.88 0.62
N ASP A 191 -11.69 -0.71 -0.70
CA ASP A 191 -12.36 -1.63 -1.63
C ASP A 191 -11.33 -2.16 -2.64
N PHE A 192 -11.28 -3.48 -2.85
CA PHE A 192 -10.39 -4.06 -3.85
C PHE A 192 -10.82 -3.70 -5.28
N LYS A 193 -9.85 -3.39 -6.14
CA LYS A 193 -10.12 -3.01 -7.54
C LYS A 193 -10.61 -4.18 -8.39
N SER A 194 -10.25 -5.42 -8.03
CA SER A 194 -10.66 -6.63 -8.74
C SER A 194 -10.56 -7.89 -7.87
N LEU A 195 -11.23 -8.96 -8.30
CA LEU A 195 -11.08 -10.28 -7.67
C LEU A 195 -9.63 -10.80 -7.75
N ALA A 196 -8.88 -10.44 -8.78
CA ALA A 196 -7.48 -10.83 -8.92
C ALA A 196 -6.63 -10.17 -7.82
N ALA A 197 -6.80 -8.86 -7.61
CA ALA A 197 -6.14 -8.12 -6.54
C ALA A 197 -6.48 -8.70 -5.15
N TYR A 198 -7.76 -9.01 -4.91
CA TYR A 198 -8.17 -9.64 -3.64
C TYR A 198 -7.53 -11.03 -3.43
N LYS A 199 -7.46 -11.86 -4.47
CA LYS A 199 -6.79 -13.17 -4.40
C LYS A 199 -5.30 -13.03 -4.13
N GLU A 200 -4.65 -12.05 -4.72
CA GLU A 200 -3.23 -11.79 -4.51
C GLU A 200 -2.97 -11.29 -3.08
N TYR A 201 -3.79 -10.37 -2.56
CA TYR A 201 -3.77 -9.96 -1.15
C TYR A 201 -3.89 -11.18 -0.20
N LEU A 202 -4.85 -12.07 -0.44
CA LEU A 202 -5.00 -13.29 0.34
C LEU A 202 -3.78 -14.23 0.22
N ALA A 203 -3.16 -14.30 -0.97
CA ALA A 203 -1.95 -15.08 -1.17
C ALA A 203 -0.76 -14.52 -0.38
N VAL A 204 -0.58 -13.19 -0.38
CA VAL A 204 0.47 -12.52 0.41
C VAL A 204 0.28 -12.78 1.90
N ASN A 205 -0.95 -12.63 2.42
CA ASN A 205 -1.24 -12.94 3.82
C ASN A 205 -0.97 -14.40 4.15
N SER A 206 -1.32 -15.33 3.26
CA SER A 206 -0.99 -16.74 3.44
C SER A 206 0.52 -17.00 3.44
N TRP A 207 1.31 -16.23 2.69
CA TRP A 207 2.77 -16.33 2.75
C TRP A 207 3.33 -15.79 4.06
N LEU A 208 2.79 -14.67 4.56
CA LEU A 208 3.17 -14.11 5.87
C LEU A 208 2.86 -15.07 7.02
N GLU A 209 1.71 -15.74 6.97
CA GLU A 209 1.35 -16.81 7.94
C GLU A 209 2.33 -17.99 7.91
N GLN A 210 2.98 -18.25 6.77
CA GLN A 210 3.99 -19.30 6.63
C GLN A 210 5.40 -18.85 7.04
N GLY A 211 5.62 -17.54 7.20
CA GLY A 211 6.90 -16.94 7.58
C GLY A 211 7.31 -15.79 6.66
N ILE A 212 8.00 -14.79 7.22
CA ILE A 212 8.46 -13.60 6.49
C ILE A 212 9.36 -14.00 5.32
N GLU A 213 10.22 -15.00 5.49
CA GLU A 213 11.13 -15.47 4.44
C GLU A 213 10.38 -16.05 3.23
N VAL A 214 9.21 -16.65 3.46
CA VAL A 214 8.34 -17.16 2.40
C VAL A 214 7.71 -16.00 1.63
N ALA A 215 7.21 -15.00 2.35
CA ALA A 215 6.65 -13.79 1.73
C ALA A 215 7.72 -13.02 0.94
N GLU A 216 8.89 -12.77 1.52
CA GLU A 216 10.01 -12.08 0.88
C GLU A 216 10.38 -12.74 -0.45
N ARG A 217 10.61 -14.06 -0.44
CA ARG A 217 10.97 -14.80 -1.65
C ARG A 217 9.92 -14.66 -2.74
N ASN A 218 8.64 -14.85 -2.39
CA ASN A 218 7.56 -14.86 -3.38
C ASN A 218 7.30 -13.45 -3.94
N LEU A 219 7.32 -12.42 -3.09
CA LEU A 219 7.16 -11.02 -3.50
C LEU A 219 8.33 -10.51 -4.35
N ARG A 220 9.56 -10.91 -4.01
CA ARG A 220 10.75 -10.64 -4.83
C ARG A 220 10.59 -11.22 -6.23
N GLN A 221 10.13 -12.47 -6.33
CA GLN A 221 9.87 -13.11 -7.62
C GLN A 221 8.77 -12.40 -8.42
N LEU A 222 7.65 -12.05 -7.78
CA LEU A 222 6.57 -11.29 -8.42
C LEU A 222 7.08 -9.99 -9.02
N TRP A 223 7.80 -9.19 -8.23
CA TRP A 223 8.34 -7.92 -8.70
C TRP A 223 9.31 -8.10 -9.87
N VAL A 224 10.22 -9.07 -9.80
CA VAL A 224 11.16 -9.37 -10.90
C VAL A 224 10.41 -9.74 -12.18
N TYR A 225 9.35 -10.56 -12.09
CA TYR A 225 8.54 -10.89 -13.26
C TYR A 225 7.88 -9.65 -13.88
N GLU A 226 7.38 -8.73 -13.05
CA GLU A 226 6.83 -7.47 -13.55
C GLU A 226 7.88 -6.60 -14.24
N GLN A 227 9.08 -6.45 -13.66
CA GLN A 227 10.14 -5.66 -14.27
C GLN A 227 10.56 -6.23 -15.63
N ILE A 228 10.69 -7.55 -15.74
CA ILE A 228 11.02 -8.22 -17.00
C ILE A 228 9.91 -8.01 -18.02
N ALA A 229 8.63 -8.13 -17.62
CA ALA A 229 7.50 -7.91 -18.51
C ALA A 229 7.45 -6.46 -19.04
N GLN A 230 7.79 -5.48 -18.21
CA GLN A 230 7.85 -4.07 -18.60
C GLN A 230 9.00 -3.77 -19.57
N GLN A 231 10.15 -4.44 -19.45
CA GLN A 231 11.26 -4.29 -20.40
C GLN A 231 10.95 -4.87 -21.79
N GLN A 232 9.98 -5.77 -21.89
CA GLN A 232 9.58 -6.44 -23.14
C GLN A 232 8.38 -5.79 -23.84
N ALA A 233 7.71 -4.85 -23.18
CA ALA A 233 6.53 -4.13 -23.67
C ALA A 233 6.91 -2.86 -24.42
#